data_AF-A0A3D1RC81-F1
#
_entry.id   AF-A0A3D1RC81-F1
#
_cell.length_a   1.000
_cell.length_b   1.000
_cell.length_c   1.000
_cell.angle_alpha   90.00
_cell.angle_beta   90.00
_cell.angle_gamma   90.00
#
_symmetry.space_group_name_H-M   'P 1'
#
loop_
_entity.id
_entity.type
_entity.pdbx_description
1 polymer ?
#
loop_
_entity_poly.entity_id
_entity_poly.type
_entity_poly.pdbx_seq_one_letter_code
_entity_poly.pdbx_strand_id
1 'polypeptide(L)'
;MLAATREPSEMAERFESLYAGRPEFVSAYRRRNAYHGLHPFFSWYLGWSTLARCNKVFAVGSEKRPAERLGFVPVATVEEALQAAREAVGKPRPSVAVPAMPPAFGLNLR
;
A
#
# COMPACT_ATOMS: atom_id res chain seq x y z
N MET A 1 13.38 -5.78 0.06
CA MET A 1 12.87 -4.48 0.54
C MET A 1 11.87 -4.65 1.69
N LEU A 2 10.57 -4.92 1.45
CA LEU A 2 9.54 -4.95 2.52
C LEU A 2 9.75 -5.97 3.65
N ALA A 3 10.52 -7.03 3.39
CA ALA A 3 10.92 -7.99 4.43
C ALA A 3 11.97 -7.42 5.40
N ALA A 4 12.65 -6.34 5.03
CA ALA A 4 13.71 -5.72 5.83
C ALA A 4 13.22 -4.48 6.59
N THR A 5 12.38 -3.65 5.95
CA THR A 5 11.79 -2.45 6.58
C THR A 5 10.50 -2.07 5.89
N ARG A 6 9.66 -1.31 6.58
CA ARG A 6 8.45 -0.63 6.06
C ARG A 6 8.62 0.90 6.04
N GLU A 7 9.69 1.41 6.63
CA GLU A 7 9.95 2.83 6.78
C GLU A 7 10.52 3.40 5.45
N PRO A 8 9.86 4.42 4.84
CA PRO A 8 10.28 4.96 3.55
C PRO A 8 11.69 5.52 3.49
N SER A 9 12.15 6.24 4.52
CA SER A 9 13.50 6.84 4.51
C SER A 9 14.60 5.76 4.49
N GLU A 10 14.40 4.69 5.24
CA GLU A 10 15.28 3.52 5.28
C GLU A 10 15.24 2.76 3.96
N MET A 11 14.07 2.66 3.31
CA MET A 11 13.98 2.10 1.96
C MET A 11 14.75 2.93 0.94
N ALA A 12 14.58 4.26 1.00
CA ALA A 12 15.23 5.21 0.10
C ALA A 12 16.76 5.08 0.20
N GLU A 13 17.28 5.12 1.42
CA GLU A 13 18.71 5.01 1.69
C GLU A 13 19.30 3.67 1.27
N ARG A 14 18.64 2.55 1.61
CA ARG A 14 19.22 1.22 1.44
C ARG A 14 19.04 0.62 0.06
N PHE A 15 17.95 0.95 -0.64
CA PHE A 15 17.52 0.17 -1.80
C PHE A 15 17.25 1.00 -3.06
N GLU A 16 16.89 2.28 -3.01
CA GLU A 16 16.48 3.00 -4.23
C GLU A 16 17.58 3.04 -5.30
N SER A 17 18.81 3.39 -4.92
CA SER A 17 19.93 3.47 -5.87
C SER A 17 20.17 2.14 -6.61
N LEU A 18 20.07 1.02 -5.89
CA LEU A 18 20.21 -0.32 -6.43
C LEU A 18 19.11 -0.63 -7.47
N TYR A 19 17.86 -0.28 -7.19
CA TYR A 19 16.73 -0.58 -8.07
C TYR A 19 16.58 0.42 -9.22
N ALA A 20 17.00 1.68 -9.03
CA ALA A 20 16.99 2.70 -10.07
C ALA A 20 18.05 2.42 -11.15
N GLY A 21 19.25 1.99 -10.74
CA GLY A 21 20.37 1.78 -11.66
C GLY A 21 20.52 0.36 -12.20
N ARG A 22 19.73 -0.60 -11.70
CA ARG A 22 19.90 -2.02 -12.06
C ARG A 22 19.76 -2.23 -13.58
N PRO A 23 20.77 -2.76 -14.29
CA PRO A 23 20.76 -2.87 -15.75
C PRO A 23 19.52 -3.57 -16.32
N GLU A 24 19.02 -4.60 -15.63
CA GLU A 24 17.80 -5.33 -16.01
C GLU A 24 16.54 -4.45 -15.93
N PHE A 25 16.39 -3.64 -14.88
CA PHE A 25 15.23 -2.75 -14.72
C PHE A 25 15.31 -1.58 -15.68
N VAL A 26 16.51 -1.02 -15.89
CA VAL A 26 16.74 0.04 -16.88
C VAL A 26 16.41 -0.46 -18.29
N SER A 27 16.87 -1.66 -18.66
CA SER A 27 16.57 -2.23 -19.97
C SER A 27 15.08 -2.56 -20.12
N ALA A 28 14.43 -3.08 -19.09
CA ALA A 28 13.00 -3.39 -19.14
C ALA A 28 12.16 -2.10 -19.27
N TYR A 29 12.47 -1.07 -18.49
CA TYR A 29 11.81 0.23 -18.54
C TYR A 29 11.97 0.89 -19.91
N ARG A 30 13.21 0.99 -20.42
CA ARG A 30 13.49 1.73 -21.66
C ARG A 30 13.11 0.99 -22.94
N ARG A 31 13.05 -0.35 -22.93
CA ARG A 31 12.96 -1.15 -24.17
C ARG A 31 11.82 -2.16 -24.18
N ARG A 32 11.13 -2.38 -23.05
CA ARG A 32 10.14 -3.46 -22.91
C ARG A 32 8.85 -3.02 -22.21
N ASN A 33 8.54 -1.72 -22.21
CA ASN A 33 7.32 -1.16 -21.62
C ASN A 33 7.06 -1.55 -20.16
N ALA A 34 8.11 -1.88 -19.40
CA ALA A 34 7.98 -2.14 -17.97
C ALA A 34 7.94 -0.82 -17.20
N TYR A 35 7.46 -0.84 -15.96
CA TYR A 35 7.63 0.28 -15.04
C TYR A 35 9.11 0.50 -14.68
N HIS A 36 9.44 1.72 -14.27
CA HIS A 36 10.75 2.02 -13.70
C HIS A 36 10.98 1.20 -12.43
N GLY A 37 12.24 0.81 -12.14
CA GLY A 37 12.58 -0.02 -10.98
C GLY A 37 12.14 0.57 -9.62
N LEU A 38 11.94 1.89 -9.56
CA LEU A 38 11.44 2.60 -8.38
C LEU A 38 9.91 2.67 -8.26
N HIS A 39 9.15 2.24 -9.27
CA HIS A 39 7.69 2.30 -9.23
C HIS A 39 7.08 1.67 -7.96
N PRO A 40 7.48 0.45 -7.52
CA PRO A 40 6.91 -0.12 -6.28
C PRO A 40 7.28 0.65 -5.00
N PHE A 41 8.36 1.43 -5.01
CA PHE A 41 8.75 2.27 -3.87
C PHE A 41 7.78 3.44 -3.75
N PHE A 42 7.54 4.14 -4.85
CA PHE A 42 6.61 5.27 -4.86
C PHE A 42 5.17 4.84 -4.56
N SER A 43 4.74 3.69 -5.08
CA SER A 43 3.45 3.10 -4.70
C SER A 43 3.35 2.85 -3.19
N TRP A 44 4.42 2.35 -2.58
CA TRP A 44 4.46 2.13 -1.13
C TRP A 44 4.45 3.44 -0.33
N TYR A 45 5.22 4.44 -0.74
CA TYR A 45 5.32 5.72 -0.02
C TYR A 45 3.99 6.47 0.05
N LEU A 46 3.20 6.40 -1.02
CA LEU A 46 1.83 6.95 -1.03
C LEU A 46 0.95 6.30 0.06
N GLY A 47 0.99 4.98 0.17
CA GLY A 47 0.19 4.22 1.14
C GLY A 47 0.72 4.27 2.59
N TRP A 48 2.03 4.45 2.78
CA TRP A 48 2.66 4.46 4.10
C TRP A 48 2.09 5.53 5.03
N SER A 49 1.80 6.71 4.49
CA SER A 49 1.30 7.86 5.25
C SER A 49 0.00 7.56 6.02
N THR A 50 -0.84 6.66 5.48
CA THR A 50 -2.06 6.16 6.11
C THR A 50 -1.73 5.20 7.25
N LEU A 51 -0.86 4.23 7.02
CA LEU A 51 -0.41 3.26 8.03
C LEU A 51 0.23 3.94 9.24
N ALA A 52 1.01 4.99 9.02
CA ALA A 52 1.68 5.73 10.09
C ALA A 52 0.72 6.52 10.99
N ARG A 53 -0.52 6.81 10.54
CA ARG A 53 -1.49 7.64 11.26
C ARG A 53 -2.72 6.88 11.75
N CYS A 54 -3.01 5.72 11.17
CA CYS A 54 -4.13 4.88 11.56
C CYS A 54 -3.70 3.82 12.57
N ASN A 55 -4.52 3.55 13.59
CA ASN A 55 -4.29 2.46 14.53
C ASN A 55 -4.30 1.08 13.83
N LYS A 56 -5.26 0.87 12.92
CA LYS A 56 -5.34 -0.31 12.07
C LYS A 56 -5.81 0.09 10.67
N VAL A 57 -5.32 -0.60 9.66
CA VAL A 57 -5.77 -0.49 8.27
C VAL A 57 -6.18 -1.89 7.81
N PHE A 58 -7.46 -2.06 7.47
CA PHE A 58 -8.02 -3.33 7.04
C PHE A 58 -8.05 -3.41 5.52
N ALA A 59 -7.57 -4.53 4.96
CA ALA A 59 -7.52 -4.78 3.53
C ALA A 59 -8.56 -5.86 3.15
N VAL A 60 -9.76 -5.41 2.81
CA VAL A 60 -10.91 -6.27 2.46
C VAL A 60 -10.66 -6.99 1.15
N GLY A 61 -10.84 -8.31 1.12
CA GLY A 61 -10.69 -9.15 -0.07
C GLY A 61 -9.25 -9.31 -0.57
N SER A 62 -8.27 -8.88 0.23
CA SER A 62 -6.86 -8.97 -0.13
C SER A 62 -6.29 -10.38 0.11
N GLU A 63 -5.23 -10.72 -0.62
CA GLU A 63 -4.42 -11.88 -0.26
C GLU A 63 -3.72 -11.65 1.08
N LYS A 64 -3.81 -12.65 1.96
CA LYS A 64 -3.29 -12.57 3.34
C LYS A 64 -1.81 -12.18 3.40
N ARG A 65 -0.96 -12.93 2.70
CA ARG A 65 0.50 -12.76 2.80
C ARG A 65 0.99 -11.40 2.31
N PRO A 66 0.56 -10.88 1.14
CA PRO A 66 0.88 -9.52 0.72
C PRO A 66 0.38 -8.45 1.71
N ALA A 67 -0.87 -8.55 2.17
CA ALA A 67 -1.46 -7.59 3.09
C ALA A 67 -0.67 -7.48 4.40
N GLU A 68 -0.35 -8.62 5.02
CA GLU A 68 0.43 -8.68 6.26
C GLU A 68 1.86 -8.14 6.04
N ARG A 69 2.48 -8.42 4.88
CA ARG A 69 3.79 -7.83 4.53
C ARG A 69 3.74 -6.32 4.45
N LEU A 70 2.62 -5.76 4.02
CA LEU A 70 2.38 -4.32 3.97
C LEU A 70 1.87 -3.77 5.32
N GLY A 71 1.71 -4.58 6.35
CA GLY A 71 1.23 -4.12 7.67
C GLY A 71 -0.28 -3.85 7.71
N PHE A 72 -1.03 -4.32 6.72
CA PHE A 72 -2.49 -4.32 6.73
C PHE A 72 -3.04 -5.55 7.46
N VAL A 73 -4.29 -5.45 7.93
CA VAL A 73 -5.06 -6.57 8.48
C VAL A 73 -5.98 -7.11 7.37
N PRO A 74 -5.70 -8.30 6.80
CA PRO A 74 -6.56 -8.89 5.79
C PRO A 74 -7.88 -9.37 6.41
N VAL A 75 -8.99 -9.07 5.76
CA VAL A 75 -10.36 -9.49 6.14
C VAL A 75 -11.16 -9.83 4.89
N ALA A 76 -12.18 -10.67 5.01
CA ALA A 76 -12.94 -11.14 3.85
C ALA A 76 -13.97 -10.10 3.39
N THR A 77 -14.61 -9.41 4.34
CA THR A 77 -15.74 -8.50 4.06
C THR A 77 -15.62 -7.14 4.74
N VAL A 78 -16.43 -6.18 4.28
CA VAL A 78 -16.50 -4.84 4.88
C VAL A 78 -17.14 -4.92 6.27
N GLU A 79 -18.09 -5.84 6.46
CA GLU A 79 -18.77 -6.09 7.74
C GLU A 79 -17.77 -6.55 8.81
N GLU A 80 -16.87 -7.48 8.46
CA GLU A 80 -15.79 -7.93 9.34
C GLU A 80 -14.82 -6.78 9.68
N ALA A 81 -14.44 -5.97 8.68
CA ALA A 81 -13.60 -4.79 8.89
C ALA A 81 -14.24 -3.81 9.87
N LEU A 82 -15.53 -3.52 9.70
CA LEU A 82 -16.27 -2.60 10.56
C LEU A 82 -16.41 -3.11 11.98
N GLN A 83 -16.67 -4.41 12.16
CA GLN A 83 -16.75 -5.03 13.49
C GLN A 83 -15.40 -4.94 14.21
N ALA A 84 -14.31 -5.36 13.56
CA ALA A 84 -12.97 -5.29 14.12
C ALA A 84 -12.51 -3.85 14.38
N ALA A 85 -12.92 -2.89 13.55
CA ALA A 85 -12.64 -1.47 13.77
C ALA A 85 -13.37 -0.91 15.00
N ARG A 86 -14.64 -1.29 15.23
CA ARG A 86 -15.39 -0.85 16.44
C ARG A 86 -14.70 -1.33 17.71
N GLU A 87 -14.28 -2.59 17.73
CA GLU A 87 -13.52 -3.18 18.83
C GLU A 87 -12.19 -2.45 19.05
N ALA A 88 -11.44 -2.19 17.98
CA ALA A 88 -10.15 -1.49 18.04
C ALA A 88 -10.27 -0.02 18.50
N VAL A 89 -11.38 0.65 18.21
CA VAL A 89 -11.65 2.03 18.65
C VAL A 89 -12.11 2.08 20.11
N GLY A 90 -12.68 1.00 20.64
CA GLY A 90 -13.08 0.89 22.05
C GLY A 90 -14.22 1.82 22.46
N LYS A 91 -15.04 2.29 21.51
CA LYS A 91 -16.18 3.19 21.77
C LYS A 91 -17.50 2.50 21.46
N PRO A 92 -18.56 2.74 22.26
CA PRO A 92 -19.86 2.09 22.06
C PRO A 92 -20.52 2.46 20.73
N ARG A 93 -20.27 3.67 20.20
CA ARG A 93 -20.79 4.15 18.91
C ARG A 93 -19.76 5.06 18.20
N PRO A 94 -18.78 4.50 17.48
CA PRO A 94 -17.84 5.32 16.72
C PRO A 94 -18.52 5.93 15.48
N SER A 95 -18.14 7.15 15.13
CA SER A 95 -18.52 7.77 13.86
C SER A 95 -17.81 7.05 12.70
N VAL A 96 -18.53 6.85 11.60
CA VAL A 96 -17.99 6.27 10.36
C VAL A 96 -18.06 7.33 9.27
N ALA A 97 -16.95 7.53 8.56
CA ALA A 97 -16.87 8.41 7.41
C ALA A 97 -16.57 7.58 6.16
N VAL A 98 -17.26 7.87 5.06
CA VAL A 98 -17.00 7.29 3.75
C VAL A 98 -16.59 8.43 2.82
N PRO A 99 -15.29 8.64 2.58
CA PRO A 99 -14.85 9.70 1.68
C PRO A 99 -15.25 9.36 0.24
N ALA A 100 -15.85 10.30 -0.46
CA ALA A 100 -16.04 10.21 -1.91
C ALA A 100 -14.67 10.35 -2.59
N MET A 101 -14.04 9.21 -2.91
CA MET A 101 -12.75 9.14 -3.59
C MET A 101 -13.00 8.78 -5.06
N PRO A 102 -12.85 9.72 -6.01
CA PRO A 102 -12.86 9.36 -7.42
C PRO A 102 -11.70 8.41 -7.73
N PRO A 103 -11.82 7.56 -8.78
CA PRO A 103 -10.73 6.66 -9.17
C PRO A 103 -9.43 7.42 -9.37
N ALA A 104 -8.33 6.92 -8.81
CA ALA A 104 -7.01 7.56 -8.91
C ALA A 104 -6.51 7.69 -10.37
N PHE A 105 -7.05 6.87 -11.27
CA PHE A 105 -6.84 6.97 -12.72
C PHE A 105 -8.15 6.68 -13.44
N GLY A 106 -8.62 7.62 -14.26
CA GLY A 106 -9.70 7.41 -15.22
C GLY A 106 -9.12 7.23 -16.60
N LEU A 107 -9.08 5.99 -17.12
CA LEU A 107 -8.83 5.74 -18.54
C LEU A 107 -10.18 5.49 -19.20
N ASN A 108 -10.60 6.48 -20.01
CA ASN A 108 -11.75 6.33 -20.88
C ASN A 108 -11.26 5.64 -22.16
N LEU A 109 -11.41 4.32 -22.23
CA LEU A 109 -11.19 3.59 -23.47
C LEU A 109 -12.46 3.73 -24.30
N ARG A 110 -12.36 4.53 -25.37
CA ARG A 110 -13.35 4.56 -26.44
C ARG A 110 -13.22 3.33 -27.32
#